data_AF-A0A6J6A1R4-F1
#
_entry.id   AF-A0A6J6A1R4-F1
#
_cell.length_a   1.000
_cell.length_b   1.000
_cell.length_c   1.000
_cell.angle_alpha   90.00
_cell.angle_beta   90.00
_cell.angle_gamma   90.00
#
_symmetry.space_group_name_H-M   'P 1'
#
loop_
_entity.id
_entity.type
_entity.pdbx_description
1 polymer ?
#
loop_
_entity_poly.entity_id
_entity_poly.type
_entity_poly.pdbx_seq_one_letter_code
_entity_poly.pdbx_strand_id
1 'polypeptide(L)'
;MAGGGYLVIAFCFGLAGGIVGKIKGGSFFIWFVISFLIPVFGLLAAIFMRNEATEPRRECPGCGKVVPAHDALCTRCGTELYLPDDDQMLPSKFEERLHGK
;
A
#
# COMPACT_ATOMS: atom_id res chain seq x y z
N MET A 1 -30.33 -4.73 -25.03
CA MET A 1 -30.06 -4.65 -23.59
C MET A 1 -28.64 -5.17 -23.28
N ALA A 2 -27.61 -4.57 -23.89
CA ALA A 2 -26.24 -5.10 -23.87
C ALA A 2 -25.36 -4.58 -22.69
N GLY A 3 -25.90 -3.72 -21.82
CA GLY A 3 -25.14 -3.09 -20.74
C GLY A 3 -24.97 -3.92 -19.46
N GLY A 4 -25.86 -4.89 -19.20
CA GLY A 4 -25.86 -5.64 -17.94
C GLY A 4 -24.62 -6.53 -17.75
N GLY A 5 -24.17 -7.20 -18.81
CA GLY A 5 -22.97 -8.06 -18.76
C GLY A 5 -21.69 -7.26 -18.48
N TYR A 6 -21.58 -6.05 -19.04
CA TYR A 6 -20.44 -5.18 -18.80
C TYR A 6 -20.35 -4.76 -17.33
N LEU A 7 -21.47 -4.46 -16.68
CA LEU A 7 -21.50 -4.09 -15.26
C LEU A 7 -21.03 -5.23 -14.36
N VAL A 8 -21.40 -6.48 -14.66
CA VAL A 8 -20.93 -7.66 -13.92
C VAL A 8 -19.41 -7.83 -14.07
N ILE A 9 -18.90 -7.67 -15.29
CA ILE A 9 -17.46 -7.78 -15.56
C ILE A 9 -16.70 -6.65 -14.84
N ALA A 10 -17.15 -5.39 -14.99
CA ALA A 10 -16.54 -4.24 -14.33
C ALA A 10 -16.55 -4.37 -12.80
N PHE A 11 -17.63 -4.91 -12.23
CA PHE A 11 -17.71 -5.18 -10.79
C PHE A 11 -16.73 -6.27 -10.34
N CYS A 12 -16.62 -7.37 -11.06
CA CYS A 12 -15.65 -8.44 -10.75
C CYS A 12 -14.19 -7.96 -10.84
N PHE A 13 -13.83 -7.20 -11.89
CA PHE A 13 -12.51 -6.58 -12.01
C PHE A 13 -12.27 -5.53 -10.92
N GLY A 14 -13.30 -4.74 -10.58
CA GLY A 14 -13.29 -3.80 -9.46
C GLY A 14 -12.94 -4.48 -8.13
N LEU A 15 -13.62 -5.58 -7.81
CA LEU A 15 -13.36 -6.35 -6.59
C LEU A 15 -11.95 -6.97 -6.59
N ALA A 16 -11.54 -7.57 -7.71
CA ALA A 16 -10.20 -8.13 -7.84
C ALA A 16 -9.11 -7.07 -7.62
N GLY A 17 -9.23 -5.92 -8.28
CA GLY A 17 -8.29 -4.80 -8.12
C GLY A 17 -8.31 -4.19 -6.72
N GLY A 18 -9.50 -4.05 -6.12
CA GLY A 18 -9.67 -3.59 -4.74
C GLY A 18 -8.97 -4.51 -3.72
N ILE A 19 -9.14 -5.83 -3.85
CA ILE A 19 -8.50 -6.81 -2.96
C ILE A 19 -6.99 -6.78 -3.12
N VAL A 20 -6.48 -6.80 -4.36
CA VAL A 20 -5.03 -6.74 -4.64
C VAL A 20 -4.42 -5.47 -4.07
N GLY A 21 -5.04 -4.31 -4.31
CA GLY A 21 -4.60 -3.03 -3.76
C GLY A 21 -4.58 -2.99 -2.24
N LYS A 22 -5.57 -3.58 -1.57
CA LYS A 22 -5.63 -3.66 -0.10
C LYS A 22 -4.56 -4.57 0.49
N ILE A 23 -4.28 -5.71 -0.14
CA ILE A 23 -3.20 -6.62 0.28
C ILE A 23 -1.85 -5.89 0.27
N LYS A 24 -1.65 -5.06 -0.76
CA LYS A 24 -0.42 -4.32 -1.06
C LYS A 24 -0.16 -3.09 -0.17
N GLY A 25 -1.08 -2.81 0.77
CA GLY A 25 -0.98 -1.71 1.75
C GLY A 25 -1.83 -0.49 1.43
N GLY A 26 -2.44 -0.43 0.25
CA GLY A 26 -3.31 0.68 -0.17
C GLY A 26 -4.75 0.60 0.36
N SER A 27 -5.53 1.65 0.08
CA SER A 27 -6.95 1.68 0.44
C SER A 27 -7.80 0.85 -0.53
N PHE A 28 -8.60 -0.09 -0.01
CA PHE A 28 -9.52 -0.92 -0.79
C PHE A 28 -10.46 -0.09 -1.67
N PHE A 29 -11.03 0.98 -1.09
CA PHE A 29 -12.06 1.78 -1.77
C PHE A 29 -11.50 2.52 -2.99
N ILE A 30 -10.30 3.09 -2.87
CA ILE A 30 -9.64 3.81 -3.97
C ILE A 30 -9.32 2.84 -5.11
N TRP A 31 -8.73 1.69 -4.79
CA TRP A 31 -8.37 0.68 -5.79
C TRP A 31 -9.59 0.04 -6.47
N PHE A 32 -10.69 -0.14 -5.74
CA PHE A 32 -11.97 -0.57 -6.29
C PHE A 32 -12.50 0.45 -7.30
N VAL A 33 -12.54 1.74 -6.96
CA VAL A 33 -13.05 2.81 -7.86
C VAL A 33 -12.20 2.91 -9.13
N ILE A 34 -10.86 2.85 -9.01
CA ILE A 34 -9.95 2.88 -10.16
C ILE A 34 -10.20 1.67 -11.08
N SER A 35 -10.31 0.48 -10.50
CA SER A 35 -10.53 -0.76 -11.26
C SER A 35 -11.98 -0.91 -11.75
N PHE A 36 -12.93 -0.19 -11.18
CA PHE A 36 -14.31 -0.17 -11.69
C PHE A 36 -14.46 0.77 -12.89
N LEU A 37 -13.79 1.93 -12.85
CA LEU A 37 -13.80 2.91 -13.94
C LEU A 37 -12.96 2.45 -15.14
N ILE A 38 -11.82 1.81 -14.88
CA ILE A 38 -10.90 1.34 -15.91
C ILE A 38 -10.50 -0.11 -15.61
N PRO A 39 -11.35 -1.11 -15.96
CA PRO A 39 -11.22 -2.51 -15.51
C PRO A 39 -9.84 -3.14 -15.70
N VAL A 40 -9.32 -3.10 -16.92
CA VAL A 40 -8.07 -3.77 -17.26
C VAL A 40 -6.88 -2.98 -16.70
N PHE A 41 -6.82 -1.66 -16.94
CA PHE A 41 -5.69 -0.85 -16.50
C PHE A 41 -5.63 -0.67 -14.98
N GLY A 42 -6.78 -0.58 -14.31
CA GLY A 42 -6.83 -0.48 -12.84
C GLY A 42 -6.34 -1.76 -12.17
N LEU A 43 -6.74 -2.93 -12.68
CA LEU A 43 -6.21 -4.21 -12.20
C LEU A 43 -4.70 -4.36 -12.48
N LEU A 44 -4.25 -4.03 -13.70
CA LEU A 44 -2.83 -4.06 -14.04
C LEU A 44 -2.02 -3.12 -13.15
N ALA A 45 -2.51 -1.90 -12.92
CA ALA A 45 -1.89 -0.96 -12.00
C ALA A 45 -1.81 -1.55 -10.59
N ALA A 46 -2.85 -2.22 -10.10
CA ALA A 46 -2.85 -2.85 -8.77
C ALA A 46 -1.79 -3.95 -8.66
N ILE A 47 -1.60 -4.72 -9.73
CA ILE A 47 -0.60 -5.79 -9.81
C ILE A 47 0.83 -5.22 -9.85
N PHE A 48 1.08 -4.23 -10.72
CA PHE A 48 2.42 -3.67 -10.94
C PHE A 48 2.84 -2.61 -9.91
N MET A 49 1.91 -2.00 -9.17
CA MET A 49 2.26 -1.02 -8.14
C MET A 49 3.22 -1.64 -7.13
N ARG A 50 4.21 -0.90 -6.64
CA ARG A 50 5.14 -1.39 -5.61
C ARG A 50 4.40 -1.79 -4.33
N ASN A 51 4.91 -2.81 -3.63
CA ASN A 51 4.33 -3.26 -2.37
C ASN A 51 4.76 -2.37 -1.20
N GLU A 52 3.90 -1.43 -0.81
CA GLU A 52 4.15 -0.55 0.34
C GLU A 52 4.20 -1.35 1.64
N ALA A 53 3.55 -2.52 1.70
CA ALA A 53 3.57 -3.37 2.88
C ALA A 53 4.95 -3.99 3.15
N THR A 54 5.79 -4.17 2.13
CA THR A 54 7.17 -4.72 2.27
C THR A 54 8.21 -3.63 2.52
N GLU A 55 7.82 -2.36 2.55
CA GLU A 55 8.77 -1.27 2.81
C GLU A 55 9.22 -1.32 4.29
N PRO A 56 10.54 -1.27 4.56
CA PRO A 56 11.07 -1.19 5.92
C PRO A 56 10.65 0.12 6.60
N ARG A 57 10.50 0.06 7.92
CA ARG A 57 10.14 1.21 8.76
C ARG A 57 11.25 1.48 9.78
N ARG A 58 11.16 2.62 10.44
CA ARG A 58 12.10 3.03 11.49
C ARG A 58 11.41 3.91 12.52
N GLU A 59 11.99 4.02 13.71
CA GLU A 59 11.52 4.97 14.72
C GLU A 59 12.22 6.30 14.56
N CYS A 60 11.47 7.39 14.66
CA CYS A 60 12.03 8.73 14.65
C CYS A 60 12.81 8.98 15.96
N PRO A 61 14.10 9.39 15.90
CA PRO A 61 14.89 9.63 17.11
C PRO A 61 14.41 10.83 17.94
N GLY A 62 13.68 11.77 17.33
CA GLY A 62 13.18 12.96 18.02
C GLY A 62 11.84 12.76 18.75
N CYS A 63 10.94 11.92 18.22
CA CYS A 63 9.59 11.77 18.77
C CYS A 63 9.08 10.33 18.92
N GLY A 64 9.87 9.32 18.57
CA GLY A 64 9.52 7.90 18.65
C GLY A 64 8.42 7.45 17.67
N LYS A 65 7.99 8.29 16.72
CA LYS A 65 7.00 7.90 15.71
C LYS A 65 7.61 6.90 14.72
N VAL A 66 6.90 5.81 14.44
CA VAL A 66 7.26 4.90 13.34
C VAL A 66 6.96 5.56 12.00
N VAL A 67 7.98 5.69 11.16
CA VAL A 67 7.94 6.32 9.83
C VAL A 67 8.55 5.39 8.78
N PRO A 68 8.21 5.55 7.49
CA PRO A 68 8.88 4.87 6.39
C PRO A 68 10.39 5.15 6.39
N ALA A 69 11.22 4.16 6.05
CA ALA A 69 12.67 4.35 6.03
C ALA A 69 13.13 5.41 5.02
N HIS A 70 12.40 5.57 3.91
CA HIS A 70 12.71 6.52 2.83
C HIS A 70 12.31 7.98 3.13
N ASP A 71 11.58 8.25 4.22
CA ASP A 71 11.24 9.62 4.58
C ASP A 71 12.51 10.36 5.03
N ALA A 72 12.79 11.51 4.39
CA ALA A 72 13.92 12.38 4.75
C ALA A 72 13.62 13.23 6.00
N LEU A 73 12.34 13.45 6.30
CA LEU A 73 11.87 14.31 7.40
C LEU A 73 10.72 13.63 8.12
N CYS A 74 10.70 13.74 9.45
CA CYS A 74 9.58 13.23 10.22
C CYS A 74 8.34 14.10 9.99
N THR A 75 7.27 13.51 9.46
CA THR A 75 5.96 14.16 9.25
C THR A 75 5.23 14.58 10.54
N ARG A 76 5.82 14.36 11.73
CA ARG A 76 5.24 14.77 13.02
C ARG A 76 6.05 15.87 13.71
N CYS A 77 7.35 15.69 13.89
CA CYS A 77 8.20 16.62 14.64
C CYS A 77 9.14 17.45 13.78
N GLY A 78 9.24 17.17 12.46
CA GLY A 78 10.13 17.91 11.56
C GLY A 78 11.62 17.56 11.72
N THR A 79 11.97 16.57 12.55
CA THR A 79 13.36 16.10 12.67
C THR A 79 13.83 15.53 11.33
N GLU A 80 15.02 15.93 10.90
CA GLU A 80 15.70 15.34 9.75
C GLU A 80 16.08 13.90 10.07
N LEU A 81 15.75 13.02 9.14
CA LEU A 81 15.89 11.60 9.32
C LEU A 81 16.98 11.08 8.37
N TYR A 82 18.19 10.92 8.88
CA TYR A 82 19.32 10.38 8.10
C TYR A 82 19.10 8.90 7.74
N LEU A 83 19.79 8.40 6.71
CA LEU A 83 19.71 6.97 6.35
C LEU A 83 20.16 6.13 7.56
N PRO A 84 19.27 5.31 8.16
CA PRO A 84 19.61 4.52 9.32
C PRO A 84 20.48 3.31 8.94
N ASP A 85 21.28 2.84 9.88
CA ASP A 85 21.97 1.55 9.80
C ASP A 85 20.96 0.39 9.91
N ASP A 86 21.35 -0.81 9.45
CA ASP A 86 20.47 -1.98 9.38
C ASP A 86 19.85 -2.39 10.73
N ASP A 87 20.51 -2.08 11.85
CA ASP A 87 20.04 -2.39 13.20
C ASP A 87 18.84 -1.55 13.68
N GLN A 88 18.61 -0.38 13.05
CA GLN A 88 17.51 0.52 13.40
C GLN A 88 16.27 0.34 12.50
N MET A 89 16.33 -0.62 11.57
CA MET A 89 15.21 -0.94 10.69
C MET A 89 14.22 -1.89 11.37
N LEU A 90 12.98 -1.43 11.51
CA LEU A 90 11.83 -2.23 11.92
C LEU A 90 11.33 -3.08 10.75
N PRO A 91 10.77 -4.27 11.05
CA PRO A 91 10.21 -5.16 10.05
C PRO A 91 9.10 -4.47 9.25
N SER A 92 8.98 -4.89 7.99
CA SER A 92 7.93 -4.38 7.10
C SER A 92 6.53 -4.80 7.58
N LYS A 93 5.48 -4.14 7.07
CA LYS A 93 4.09 -4.32 7.56
C LYS A 93 3.56 -5.69 7.16
N PHE A 94 4.21 -6.26 6.15
CA PHE A 94 3.99 -7.60 5.66
C PHE A 94 4.65 -8.63 6.58
N GLU A 95 5.91 -8.42 6.97
CA GLU A 95 6.61 -9.31 7.92
C GLU A 95 5.94 -9.33 9.29
N GLU A 96 5.51 -8.18 9.81
CA GLU A 96 4.72 -8.12 11.04
C GLU A 96 3.44 -8.98 10.94
N ARG A 97 2.79 -8.99 9.77
CA ARG A 97 1.60 -9.83 9.53
C ARG A 97 1.91 -11.31 9.34
N LEU A 98 3.12 -11.67 8.92
CA LEU A 98 3.55 -13.06 8.74
C LEU A 98 4.04 -13.68 10.05
N HIS A 99 4.81 -12.94 10.85
CA HIS A 99 5.41 -13.39 12.09
C HIS A 99 4.57 -13.11 13.35
N GLY A 100 3.57 -12.22 13.26
CA GLY A 100 2.61 -11.94 14.34
C GLY A 100 1.49 -12.97 14.44
N LYS A 101 1.84 -14.26 14.53
CA LYS A 101 0.91 -15.36 14.80
C LYS A 101 1.19 -15.98 16.17
#